data_AF-A0A0S7EZ35-F1
#
_entry.id   AF-A0A0S7EZ35-F1
#
_cell.length_a   1.000
_cell.length_b   1.000
_cell.length_c   1.000
_cell.angle_alpha   90.00
_cell.angle_beta   90.00
_cell.angle_gamma   90.00
#
_symmetry.space_group_name_H-M   'P 1'
#
loop_
_entity.id
_entity.type
_entity.pdbx_description
1 polymer ?
#
loop_
_entity_poly.entity_id
_entity_poly.type
_entity_poly.pdbx_seq_one_letter_code
_entity_poly.pdbx_strand_id
1 'polypeptide(L)'
;MAEGGEGEEEIQFLRTDDQVVLQCTASVLKEQQIKLCLSCEGFGNRLCFLETTSNAQNVPPDLAICTFILEQSLSVRALVEMLANTVEMTESSQGGGHRTLLYGHAILLRHHHSGMYLSCLTTSRSLTDKLAFDVGLQEDSIGEACWWTIHPASKQRSEGEKVRVGDDLILVSVSSERYLHLSYV
;
A
#
# COMPACT_ATOMS: atom_id res chain seq x y z
N MET A 1 26.08 35.02 -22.60
CA MET A 1 25.16 34.90 -21.45
C MET A 1 24.23 33.74 -21.81
N ALA A 2 24.49 32.56 -21.26
CA ALA A 2 23.70 31.37 -21.54
C ALA A 2 22.66 31.26 -20.43
N GLU A 3 21.40 31.53 -20.78
CA GLU A 3 20.24 31.13 -19.98
C GLU A 3 19.64 29.87 -20.60
N GLY A 4 19.28 28.93 -19.74
CA GLY A 4 18.67 27.66 -20.13
C GLY A 4 18.96 26.58 -19.10
N GLY A 5 18.72 26.89 -17.82
CA GLY A 5 18.62 25.85 -16.79
C GLY A 5 17.35 25.06 -17.06
N GLU A 6 17.48 23.91 -17.69
CA GLU A 6 16.41 22.92 -17.78
C GLU A 6 16.01 22.54 -16.36
N GLY A 7 14.72 22.69 -16.04
CA GLY A 7 14.17 22.45 -14.72
C GLY A 7 14.41 21.02 -14.29
N GLU A 8 15.26 20.82 -13.28
CA GLU A 8 15.27 19.60 -12.50
C GLU A 8 13.89 19.49 -11.84
N GLU A 9 13.05 18.57 -12.32
CA GLU A 9 11.83 18.20 -11.60
C GLU A 9 12.23 17.80 -10.18
N GLU A 10 11.75 18.57 -9.19
CA GLU A 10 12.09 18.34 -7.79
C GLU A 10 11.61 16.94 -7.37
N ILE A 11 12.55 16.03 -7.14
CA ILE A 11 12.23 14.63 -6.83
C ILE A 11 11.46 14.57 -5.51
N GLN A 12 10.20 14.14 -5.58
CA GLN A 12 9.34 13.95 -4.42
C GLN A 12 9.47 12.51 -3.88
N PHE A 13 9.62 12.39 -2.56
CA PHE A 13 9.72 11.11 -1.86
C PHE A 13 8.52 10.89 -0.96
N LEU A 14 8.05 9.65 -0.88
CA LEU A 14 6.97 9.26 0.03
C LEU A 14 7.46 9.26 1.48
N ARG A 15 6.61 9.73 2.38
CA ARG A 15 6.86 9.83 3.81
C ARG A 15 5.71 9.25 4.63
N THR A 16 5.97 8.94 5.89
CA THR A 16 4.89 8.67 6.84
C THR A 16 3.97 9.88 6.98
N ASP A 17 2.71 9.60 7.25
CA ASP A 17 1.55 10.51 7.27
C ASP A 17 1.07 11.02 5.89
N ASP A 18 1.74 10.65 4.79
CA ASP A 18 1.23 10.95 3.44
C ASP A 18 -0.05 10.15 3.15
N GLN A 19 -0.98 10.81 2.45
CA GLN A 19 -2.16 10.17 1.89
C GLN A 19 -1.86 9.63 0.50
N VAL A 20 -2.13 8.35 0.29
CA VAL A 20 -1.80 7.62 -0.94
C VAL A 20 -2.98 6.78 -1.41
N VAL A 21 -2.99 6.49 -2.70
CA VAL A 21 -3.86 5.48 -3.31
C VAL A 21 -2.98 4.38 -3.90
N LEU A 22 -3.40 3.13 -3.77
CA LEU A 22 -2.72 2.01 -4.43
C LEU A 22 -3.37 1.77 -5.78
N GLN A 23 -2.68 2.15 -6.84
CA GLN A 23 -3.15 2.03 -8.21
C GLN A 23 -2.44 0.88 -8.94
N CYS A 24 -3.20 0.09 -9.70
CA CYS A 24 -2.66 -0.86 -10.67
C CYS A 24 -3.23 -0.59 -12.06
N THR A 25 -2.56 -1.13 -13.09
CA THR A 25 -3.02 -1.05 -14.48
C THR A 25 -3.25 -2.45 -15.03
N ALA A 26 -4.41 -2.68 -15.62
CA ALA A 26 -4.82 -3.94 -16.25
C ALA A 26 -5.22 -3.74 -17.70
N SER A 27 -5.11 -4.80 -18.50
CA SER A 27 -5.53 -4.83 -19.91
C SER A 27 -6.78 -5.70 -20.03
N VAL A 28 -7.91 -5.14 -20.48
CA VAL A 28 -9.21 -5.87 -20.53
C VAL A 28 -9.61 -6.25 -21.96
N LEU A 29 -9.51 -5.34 -22.93
CA LEU A 29 -9.85 -5.59 -24.34
C LEU A 29 -8.87 -4.85 -25.26
N LYS A 30 -8.35 -5.52 -26.30
CA LYS A 30 -7.55 -4.97 -27.43
C LYS A 30 -6.81 -3.66 -27.10
N GLU A 31 -5.78 -3.76 -26.27
CA GLU A 31 -4.86 -2.66 -25.92
C GLU A 31 -5.43 -1.51 -25.08
N GLN A 32 -6.67 -1.60 -24.60
CA GLN A 32 -7.19 -0.62 -23.65
C GLN A 32 -6.72 -0.96 -22.24
N GLN A 33 -5.79 -0.13 -21.75
CA GLN A 33 -5.33 -0.13 -20.37
C GLN A 33 -6.34 0.57 -19.47
N ILE A 34 -6.70 -0.09 -18.37
CA ILE A 34 -7.51 0.49 -17.30
C ILE A 34 -6.67 0.64 -16.04
N LYS A 35 -6.69 1.83 -15.47
CA LYS A 35 -6.26 2.17 -14.12
C LYS A 35 -7.38 1.85 -13.13
N LEU A 36 -6.98 1.15 -12.07
CA LEU A 36 -7.83 0.67 -10.98
C LEU A 36 -7.17 1.06 -9.65
N CYS A 37 -7.95 1.53 -8.68
CA CYS A 37 -7.50 1.81 -7.33
C CYS A 37 -8.04 0.78 -6.34
N LEU A 38 -7.19 0.30 -5.44
CA LEU A 38 -7.63 -0.52 -4.31
C LEU A 38 -8.55 0.30 -3.41
N SER A 39 -9.72 -0.26 -3.11
CA SER A 39 -10.79 0.43 -2.39
C SER A 39 -11.44 -0.48 -1.35
N CYS A 40 -12.04 0.10 -0.32
CA CYS A 40 -12.86 -0.64 0.63
C CYS A 40 -13.85 0.28 1.34
N GLU A 41 -15.08 -0.18 1.59
CA GLU A 41 -16.06 0.59 2.37
C GLU A 41 -15.68 0.66 3.86
N GLY A 42 -15.12 -0.44 4.40
CA GLY A 42 -14.79 -0.59 5.81
C GLY A 42 -15.99 -1.03 6.64
N PHE A 43 -16.85 -0.09 7.03
CA PHE A 43 -18.04 -0.44 7.82
C PHE A 43 -19.04 -1.20 6.96
N GLY A 44 -19.57 -2.32 7.47
CA GLY A 44 -20.46 -3.21 6.72
C GLY A 44 -19.71 -4.20 5.84
N ASN A 45 -18.81 -3.73 4.98
CA ASN A 45 -17.98 -4.58 4.12
C ASN A 45 -16.49 -4.26 4.24
N ARG A 46 -15.73 -5.21 4.78
CA ARG A 46 -14.29 -5.09 5.03
C ARG A 46 -13.43 -5.65 3.90
N LEU A 47 -14.03 -6.23 2.85
CA LEU A 47 -13.27 -6.82 1.77
C LEU A 47 -12.89 -5.73 0.78
N CYS A 48 -11.63 -5.74 0.34
CA CYS A 48 -11.17 -4.82 -0.68
C CYS A 48 -11.76 -5.19 -2.04
N PHE A 49 -11.97 -4.17 -2.86
CA PHE A 49 -12.36 -4.26 -4.25
C PHE A 49 -11.62 -3.20 -5.07
N LEU A 50 -11.94 -3.08 -6.36
CA LEU A 50 -11.25 -2.20 -7.29
C LEU A 50 -12.21 -1.14 -7.83
N GLU A 51 -11.86 0.12 -7.62
CA GLU A 51 -12.56 1.27 -8.18
C GLU A 51 -11.88 1.69 -9.49
N THR A 52 -12.66 1.90 -10.55
CA THR A 52 -12.11 2.26 -11.86
C THR A 52 -11.88 3.76 -11.95
N THR A 53 -10.63 4.18 -12.16
CA THR A 53 -10.27 5.61 -12.29
C THR A 53 -10.09 6.07 -13.73
N SER A 54 -10.12 5.15 -14.70
CA SER A 54 -9.86 5.46 -16.12
C SER A 54 -10.95 6.27 -16.81
N ASN A 55 -12.19 6.19 -16.32
CA ASN A 55 -13.36 6.85 -16.92
C ASN A 55 -13.77 8.11 -16.15
N ALA A 56 -12.84 8.73 -15.41
CA ALA A 56 -13.11 9.85 -14.51
C ALA A 56 -13.79 11.06 -15.18
N GLN A 57 -13.63 11.24 -16.50
CA GLN A 57 -14.29 12.32 -17.25
C GLN A 57 -15.80 12.13 -17.36
N ASN A 58 -16.28 10.88 -17.39
CA ASN A 58 -17.70 10.57 -17.54
C ASN A 58 -18.35 10.20 -16.21
N VAL A 59 -17.60 9.47 -15.37
CA VAL A 59 -18.06 9.03 -14.04
C VAL A 59 -16.92 9.27 -13.05
N PRO A 60 -17.07 10.21 -12.10
CA PRO A 60 -16.02 10.48 -11.12
C PRO A 60 -15.86 9.27 -10.18
N PRO A 61 -14.63 8.76 -9.95
CA PRO A 61 -14.39 7.65 -9.02
C PRO A 61 -14.54 8.10 -7.57
N ASP A 62 -14.95 7.17 -6.69
CA ASP A 62 -15.00 7.45 -5.25
C ASP A 62 -13.60 7.32 -4.61
N LEU A 63 -12.84 8.41 -4.64
CA LEU A 63 -11.49 8.45 -4.06
C LEU A 63 -11.48 8.43 -2.53
N ALA A 64 -12.62 8.72 -1.87
CA ALA A 64 -12.66 8.76 -0.41
C ALA A 64 -12.39 7.37 0.19
N ILE A 65 -12.93 6.32 -0.44
CA ILE A 65 -12.75 4.92 -0.07
C ILE A 65 -11.51 4.25 -0.68
N CYS A 66 -10.77 4.98 -1.53
CA CYS A 66 -9.50 4.55 -2.13
C CYS A 66 -8.29 4.99 -1.32
N THR A 67 -8.47 5.92 -0.36
CA THR A 67 -7.37 6.66 0.26
C THR A 67 -6.85 5.95 1.50
N PHE A 68 -5.54 5.77 1.58
CA PHE A 68 -4.82 5.23 2.72
C PHE A 68 -3.81 6.25 3.25
N ILE A 69 -3.50 6.17 4.54
CA ILE A 69 -2.45 6.93 5.20
C ILE A 69 -1.28 5.99 5.45
N LEU A 70 -0.07 6.42 5.09
CA LEU A 70 1.18 5.74 5.42
C LEU A 70 1.51 5.95 6.91
N GLU A 71 0.91 5.14 7.78
CA GLU A 71 0.98 5.38 9.22
C GLU A 71 2.36 5.06 9.80
N GLN A 72 2.96 3.94 9.37
CA GLN A 72 4.30 3.55 9.83
C GLN A 72 5.13 2.98 8.70
N SER A 73 6.45 3.11 8.86
CA SER A 73 7.47 2.45 8.04
C SER A 73 8.61 2.01 8.96
N LEU A 74 8.89 0.72 8.99
CA LEU A 74 9.91 0.10 9.84
C LEU A 74 10.79 -0.83 9.01
N SER A 75 12.07 -0.96 9.38
CA SER A 75 12.86 -2.08 8.86
C SER A 75 12.27 -3.40 9.36
N VAL A 76 12.45 -4.49 8.61
CA VAL A 76 11.94 -5.82 9.00
C VAL A 76 12.43 -6.22 10.39
N ARG A 77 13.70 -5.91 10.71
CA ARG A 77 14.24 -6.16 12.05
C ARG A 77 13.49 -5.38 13.15
N ALA A 78 13.27 -4.08 12.95
CA ALA A 78 12.55 -3.27 13.92
C ALA A 78 11.09 -3.73 14.07
N LEU A 79 10.47 -4.20 12.98
CA LEU A 79 9.14 -4.79 13.03
C LEU A 79 9.11 -6.05 13.90
N VAL A 80 10.03 -6.99 13.69
CA VAL A 80 10.12 -8.22 14.49
C VAL A 80 10.33 -7.90 15.97
N GLU A 81 11.22 -6.96 16.29
CA GLU A 81 11.46 -6.49 17.66
C GLU A 81 10.19 -5.87 18.27
N MET A 82 9.44 -5.07 17.50
CA MET A 82 8.17 -4.48 17.96
C MET A 82 7.10 -5.54 18.22
N LEU A 83 6.90 -6.47 17.29
CA LEU A 83 5.90 -7.53 17.42
C LEU A 83 6.17 -8.46 18.60
N ALA A 84 7.45 -8.75 18.88
CA ALA A 84 7.86 -9.56 20.03
C ALA A 84 7.64 -8.86 21.38
N ASN A 85 7.62 -7.52 21.41
CA ASN A 85 7.53 -6.71 22.63
C ASN A 85 6.13 -6.14 22.90
N THR A 86 5.09 -6.68 22.26
CA THR A 86 3.68 -6.21 22.33
C THR A 86 3.03 -6.27 23.73
N VAL A 87 3.75 -6.67 24.78
CA VAL A 87 3.30 -6.65 26.18
C VAL A 87 3.58 -5.31 26.89
N GLU A 88 4.48 -4.45 26.37
CA GLU A 88 4.89 -3.20 27.06
C GLU A 88 4.71 -1.91 26.24
N MET A 89 4.22 -2.00 24.99
CA MET A 89 4.33 -0.92 24.00
C MET A 89 3.04 -0.14 23.70
N THR A 90 2.06 -0.07 24.61
CA THR A 90 0.86 0.78 24.41
C THR A 90 1.17 2.28 24.29
N GLU A 91 2.40 2.73 24.58
CA GLU A 91 2.82 4.14 24.46
C GLU A 91 4.21 4.35 23.84
N SER A 92 4.77 3.36 23.13
CA SER A 92 6.03 3.57 22.39
C SER A 92 5.77 3.92 20.93
N SER A 93 4.91 4.92 20.69
CA SER A 93 4.84 5.66 19.44
C SER A 93 6.11 6.52 19.25
N GLN A 94 7.28 5.88 19.32
CA GLN A 94 8.55 6.48 18.93
C GLN A 94 8.65 6.47 17.41
N GLY A 95 8.02 7.49 16.82
CA GLY A 95 8.11 7.76 15.40
C GLY A 95 7.48 9.07 14.98
N GLY A 96 7.40 10.06 15.87
CA GLY A 96 6.93 11.40 15.55
C GLY A 96 7.89 12.07 14.55
N GLY A 97 7.56 11.99 13.27
CA GLY A 97 8.26 12.66 12.18
C GLY A 97 7.92 12.03 10.83
N HIS A 98 7.83 12.86 9.79
CA HIS A 98 7.62 12.45 8.40
C HIS A 98 8.83 11.69 7.84
N ARG A 99 9.00 10.44 8.28
CA ARG A 99 10.08 9.55 7.87
C ARG A 99 9.90 9.16 6.42
N THR A 100 10.93 9.34 5.61
CA THR A 100 10.93 8.90 4.21
C THR A 100 10.89 7.37 4.15
N LEU A 101 10.03 6.83 3.28
CA LEU A 101 9.94 5.40 3.01
C LEU A 101 11.21 4.90 2.30
N LEU A 102 11.66 3.71 2.68
CA LEU A 102 12.75 3.00 2.03
C LEU A 102 12.25 1.67 1.47
N TYR A 103 12.79 1.25 0.34
CA TYR A 103 12.62 -0.12 -0.15
C TYR A 103 13.15 -1.12 0.90
N GLY A 104 12.42 -2.21 1.12
CA GLY A 104 12.69 -3.23 2.14
C GLY A 104 12.05 -2.98 3.48
N HIS A 105 11.47 -1.80 3.68
CA HIS A 105 10.70 -1.55 4.89
C HIS A 105 9.33 -2.23 4.82
N ALA A 106 8.86 -2.63 5.99
CA ALA A 106 7.47 -2.95 6.23
C ALA A 106 6.69 -1.66 6.51
N ILE A 107 5.54 -1.51 5.86
CA ILE A 107 4.63 -0.38 6.05
C ILE A 107 3.30 -0.82 6.64
N LEU A 108 2.68 0.11 7.35
CA LEU A 108 1.33 0.01 7.88
C LEU A 108 0.45 1.04 7.17
N LEU A 109 -0.63 0.57 6.54
CA LEU A 109 -1.56 1.40 5.77
C LEU A 109 -2.89 1.49 6.50
N ARG A 110 -3.24 2.69 6.97
CA ARG A 110 -4.54 2.95 7.58
C ARG A 110 -5.51 3.51 6.55
N HIS A 111 -6.64 2.85 6.37
CA HIS A 111 -7.71 3.33 5.52
C HIS A 111 -8.25 4.66 6.05
N HIS A 112 -8.22 5.70 5.24
CA HIS A 112 -8.51 7.07 5.66
C HIS A 112 -9.95 7.20 6.19
N HIS A 113 -10.91 6.61 5.47
CA HIS A 113 -12.33 6.78 5.77
C HIS A 113 -12.77 6.03 7.04
N SER A 114 -12.37 4.76 7.20
CA SER A 114 -12.82 3.93 8.33
C SER A 114 -11.87 3.90 9.52
N GLY A 115 -10.61 4.32 9.36
CA GLY A 115 -9.57 4.23 10.38
C GLY A 115 -9.04 2.80 10.62
N MET A 116 -9.53 1.81 9.87
CA MET A 116 -9.06 0.42 9.92
C MET A 116 -7.77 0.23 9.11
N TYR A 117 -7.10 -0.91 9.24
CA TYR A 117 -5.81 -1.20 8.61
C TYR A 117 -5.93 -2.18 7.45
N LEU A 118 -5.22 -1.92 6.35
CA LEU A 118 -5.14 -2.85 5.22
C LEU A 118 -4.42 -4.13 5.64
N SER A 119 -5.07 -5.28 5.43
CA SER A 119 -4.65 -6.56 5.97
C SER A 119 -4.81 -7.71 4.98
N CYS A 120 -3.93 -8.69 5.10
CA CYS A 120 -4.10 -10.01 4.50
C CYS A 120 -5.00 -10.84 5.43
N LEU A 121 -6.19 -11.21 4.96
CA LEU A 121 -7.16 -11.97 5.74
C LEU A 121 -6.83 -13.47 5.70
N THR A 122 -7.40 -14.23 6.65
CA THR A 122 -7.28 -15.69 6.67
C THR A 122 -8.35 -16.39 5.81
N THR A 123 -9.35 -15.64 5.34
CA THR A 123 -10.38 -16.16 4.44
C THR A 123 -9.87 -16.22 3.00
N SER A 124 -10.51 -17.07 2.20
CA SER A 124 -10.30 -17.12 0.77
C SER A 124 -11.64 -17.31 0.07
N ARG A 125 -11.96 -16.39 -0.85
CA ARG A 125 -13.13 -16.51 -1.74
C ARG A 125 -12.76 -16.86 -3.17
N SER A 126 -11.48 -17.06 -3.46
CA SER A 126 -11.02 -17.42 -4.80
C SER A 126 -11.43 -18.86 -5.14
N LEU A 127 -12.09 -19.03 -6.27
CA LEU A 127 -12.48 -20.35 -6.79
C LEU A 127 -11.38 -20.98 -7.65
N THR A 128 -10.50 -20.16 -8.21
CA THR A 128 -9.46 -20.55 -9.17
C THR A 128 -8.10 -20.75 -8.50
N ASP A 129 -7.81 -19.97 -7.45
CA ASP A 129 -6.59 -20.09 -6.65
C ASP A 129 -6.91 -20.35 -5.18
N LYS A 130 -6.87 -21.63 -4.78
CA LYS A 130 -7.15 -22.06 -3.40
C LYS A 130 -6.07 -21.65 -2.40
N LEU A 131 -4.93 -21.14 -2.87
CA LEU A 131 -3.85 -20.64 -2.03
C LEU A 131 -3.88 -19.11 -1.88
N ALA A 132 -4.79 -18.43 -2.58
CA ALA A 132 -4.99 -17.00 -2.43
C ALA A 132 -5.70 -16.70 -1.11
N PHE A 133 -5.34 -15.58 -0.50
CA PHE A 133 -6.01 -15.00 0.66
C PHE A 133 -6.76 -13.75 0.23
N ASP A 134 -7.91 -13.49 0.85
CA ASP A 134 -8.61 -12.22 0.65
C ASP A 134 -7.79 -11.06 1.25
N VAL A 135 -7.93 -9.88 0.63
CA VAL A 135 -7.39 -8.63 1.16
C VAL A 135 -8.55 -7.78 1.66
N GLY A 136 -8.37 -7.16 2.83
CA GLY A 136 -9.43 -6.39 3.47
C GLY A 136 -8.96 -5.53 4.63
N LEU A 137 -9.89 -5.08 5.45
CA LEU A 137 -9.63 -4.16 6.56
C LEU A 137 -9.79 -4.85 7.94
N GLN A 138 -8.85 -4.57 8.85
CA GLN A 138 -8.87 -5.01 10.26
C GLN A 138 -8.95 -3.80 11.20
N GLU A 139 -9.70 -3.90 12.30
CA GLU A 139 -9.92 -2.78 13.23
C GLU A 139 -8.65 -2.36 13.99
N ASP A 140 -7.84 -3.34 14.37
CA ASP A 140 -6.55 -3.14 15.02
C ASP A 140 -5.40 -3.50 14.08
N SER A 141 -4.20 -3.04 14.42
CA SER A 141 -2.96 -3.35 13.71
C SER A 141 -2.14 -4.43 14.41
N ILE A 142 -2.79 -5.32 15.18
CA ILE A 142 -2.09 -6.32 16.01
C ILE A 142 -1.58 -7.47 15.13
N GLY A 143 -0.33 -7.86 15.36
CA GLY A 143 0.31 -8.96 14.65
C GLY A 143 0.79 -8.56 13.25
N GLU A 144 1.05 -9.56 12.43
CA GLU A 144 1.72 -9.39 11.12
C GLU A 144 0.74 -9.09 9.98
N ALA A 145 -0.55 -9.36 10.15
CA ALA A 145 -1.54 -9.36 9.07
C ALA A 145 -1.70 -8.01 8.37
N CYS A 146 -1.47 -6.91 9.09
CA CYS A 146 -1.60 -5.54 8.58
C CYS A 146 -0.31 -4.98 7.97
N TRP A 147 0.79 -5.72 7.99
CA TRP A 147 2.10 -5.25 7.55
C TRP A 147 2.45 -5.74 6.15
N TRP A 148 2.99 -4.83 5.34
CA TRP A 148 3.36 -5.08 3.95
C TRP A 148 4.78 -4.60 3.68
N THR A 149 5.65 -5.46 3.17
CA THR A 149 6.99 -5.03 2.74
C THR A 149 6.96 -4.46 1.33
N ILE A 150 7.68 -3.36 1.11
CA ILE A 150 7.79 -2.68 -0.18
C ILE A 150 9.07 -3.13 -0.90
N HIS A 151 8.94 -3.64 -2.12
CA HIS A 151 10.05 -4.06 -2.96
C HIS A 151 10.05 -3.29 -4.29
N PRO A 152 11.22 -3.02 -4.89
CA PRO A 152 11.30 -2.36 -6.18
C PRO A 152 10.79 -3.26 -7.30
N ALA A 153 9.95 -2.73 -8.19
CA ALA A 153 9.43 -3.50 -9.34
C ALA A 153 10.47 -3.69 -10.46
N SER A 154 11.57 -2.94 -10.45
CA SER A 154 12.62 -3.00 -11.46
C SER A 154 14.03 -2.88 -10.86
N LYS A 155 15.05 -3.22 -11.65
CA LYS A 155 16.47 -3.12 -11.26
C LYS A 155 17.01 -1.68 -11.18
N GLN A 156 16.17 -0.67 -11.42
CA GLN A 156 16.55 0.75 -11.33
C GLN A 156 16.55 1.27 -9.87
N ARG A 157 16.05 0.47 -8.94
CA ARG A 157 15.98 0.77 -7.51
C ARG A 157 16.50 -0.44 -6.73
N SER A 158 16.99 -0.16 -5.54
CA SER A 158 17.56 -1.16 -4.63
C SER A 158 16.96 -1.03 -3.23
N GLU A 159 17.00 -2.13 -2.48
CA GLU A 159 16.70 -2.15 -1.05
C GLU A 159 17.49 -1.06 -0.29
N GLY A 160 16.82 -0.35 0.60
CA GLY A 160 17.37 0.80 1.34
C GLY A 160 17.37 2.13 0.59
N GLU A 161 17.04 2.17 -0.71
CA GLU A 161 16.82 3.44 -1.42
C GLU A 161 15.48 4.07 -1.04
N LYS A 162 15.40 5.41 -1.14
CA LYS A 162 14.17 6.17 -0.88
C LYS A 162 13.13 5.93 -1.97
N VAL A 163 11.90 5.64 -1.56
CA VAL A 163 10.77 5.46 -2.48
C VAL A 163 10.30 6.80 -3.02
N ARG A 164 10.25 6.95 -4.35
CA ARG A 164 9.81 8.19 -5.01
C ARG A 164 8.32 8.12 -5.36
N VAL A 165 7.69 9.28 -5.44
CA VAL A 165 6.33 9.39 -5.98
C VAL A 165 6.34 8.89 -7.43
N GLY A 166 5.44 7.97 -7.77
CA GLY A 166 5.32 7.40 -9.11
C GLY A 166 6.23 6.20 -9.41
N ASP A 167 7.07 5.77 -8.46
CA ASP A 167 7.79 4.49 -8.61
C ASP A 167 6.78 3.30 -8.60
N ASP A 168 6.98 2.32 -9.47
CA ASP A 168 6.25 1.06 -9.45
C ASP A 168 6.73 0.17 -8.27
N LEU A 169 5.79 -0.38 -7.50
CA LEU A 169 6.07 -1.11 -6.26
C LEU A 169 5.52 -2.53 -6.31
N ILE A 170 6.21 -3.43 -5.62
CA ILE A 170 5.70 -4.75 -5.25
C ILE A 170 5.44 -4.74 -3.75
N LEU A 171 4.21 -5.08 -3.34
CA LEU A 171 3.84 -5.24 -1.94
C LEU A 171 3.75 -6.72 -1.60
N VAL A 172 4.40 -7.13 -0.51
CA VAL A 172 4.39 -8.51 0.00
C VAL A 172 3.86 -8.51 1.42
N SER A 173 2.80 -9.28 1.68
CA SER A 173 2.24 -9.46 3.02
C SER A 173 3.28 -10.10 3.93
N VAL A 174 3.47 -9.54 5.13
CA VAL A 174 4.36 -10.13 6.14
C VAL A 174 3.78 -11.44 6.67
N SER A 175 2.46 -11.53 6.88
CA SER A 175 1.83 -12.71 7.50
C SER A 175 1.76 -13.94 6.60
N SER A 176 1.73 -13.74 5.28
CA SER A 176 1.52 -14.82 4.31
C SER A 176 2.64 -14.99 3.29
N GLU A 177 3.61 -14.07 3.27
CA GLU A 177 4.72 -14.01 2.30
C GLU A 177 4.22 -13.99 0.83
N ARG A 178 2.99 -13.52 0.60
CA ARG A 178 2.38 -13.44 -0.72
C ARG A 178 2.26 -12.01 -1.20
N TYR A 179 2.35 -11.86 -2.52
CA TYR A 179 2.17 -10.59 -3.19
C TYR A 179 0.74 -10.08 -3.06
N LEU A 180 0.59 -8.77 -2.91
CA LEU A 180 -0.68 -8.11 -3.22
C LEU A 180 -0.92 -8.26 -4.73
N HIS A 181 -1.90 -9.09 -5.09
CA HIS A 181 -2.06 -9.55 -6.46
C HIS A 181 -3.39 -9.11 -7.06
N LEU A 182 -3.34 -8.57 -8.28
CA LEU A 182 -4.52 -8.34 -9.11
C LEU A 182 -4.90 -9.66 -9.80
N SER A 183 -6.04 -10.23 -9.42
CA SER A 183 -6.57 -11.46 -10.02
C SER A 183 -7.78 -11.18 -10.90
N TYR A 184 -7.88 -11.90 -12.02
CA TYR A 184 -9.08 -11.96 -12.84
C TYR A 184 -9.88 -13.20 -12.40
N VAL A 185 -11.13 -12.98 -12.00
CA VAL A 185 -12.09 -14.05 -11.74
C VAL A 185 -12.81 -14.41 -13.04
#